data_AF-A0A3M1NM46-F1
#
_entry.id   AF-A0A3M1NM46-F1
#
_cell.length_a   1.000
_cell.length_b   1.000
_cell.length_c   1.000
_cell.angle_alpha   90.00
_cell.angle_beta   90.00
_cell.angle_gamma   90.00
#
_symmetry.space_group_name_H-M   'P 1'
#
loop_
_entity.id
_entity.type
_entity.pdbx_description
1 polymer ?
#
loop_
_entity_poly.entity_id
_entity_poly.type
_entity_poly.pdbx_seq_one_letter_code
_entity_poly.pdbx_strand_id
1 'polypeptide(L)'
;MGCGLLLPPAAAPARQATPGDLDRAFQARRDSLITYFATRIPDDDLSRGGYLDVAARLYRGTCGTWCVARLDSLMAHPRGDMFWMYPFVTVMYNDRGTLPEATRRRMRDLWRTYTPYRGDTENHWALYYTSLYLAAQQYPGEPGSSWFTGKSSEENMAEARDYLIAWMDLTTRRGQGEYDSPHYLRVYLTPMALLYAYAEDPAMRQRARMMLDYLLADFAAESLDGLSGGAHSRIYEREVIRPFRAPGAAPTAWLLFGNTPFQPTGETLILALSGYRPPPILHYIATDRRAPYVHRELKRTRHRIRYSRERNAPVYKYTYV
;
A
#
# COMPACT_ATOMS: atom_id res chain seq x y z
N MET A 1 -1.25 -47.44 -40.84
CA MET A 1 -0.41 -47.08 -39.68
C MET A 1 -0.98 -45.81 -39.05
N GLY A 2 -1.80 -45.94 -38.02
CA GLY A 2 -2.36 -44.81 -37.29
C GLY A 2 -1.37 -44.38 -36.20
N CYS A 3 -0.79 -43.19 -36.33
CA CYS A 3 0.08 -42.61 -35.32
C CYS A 3 -0.81 -42.00 -34.23
N GLY A 4 -1.12 -42.77 -33.20
CA GLY A 4 -1.81 -42.28 -32.01
C GLY A 4 -0.87 -41.38 -31.21
N LEU A 5 -1.15 -40.08 -31.17
CA LEU A 5 -0.54 -39.16 -30.21
C LEU A 5 -1.01 -39.57 -28.81
N LEU A 6 -0.16 -40.29 -28.09
CA LEU A 6 -0.27 -40.49 -26.65
C LEU A 6 0.00 -39.15 -25.97
N LEU A 7 -1.06 -38.50 -25.47
CA LEU A 7 -0.92 -37.43 -24.51
C LEU A 7 -0.18 -37.98 -23.28
N PRO A 8 0.83 -37.27 -22.75
CA PRO A 8 1.50 -37.71 -21.53
C PRO A 8 0.48 -37.82 -20.38
N PRO A 9 0.67 -38.75 -19.44
CA PRO A 9 -0.20 -38.88 -18.28
C PRO A 9 -0.24 -37.54 -17.52
N ALA A 10 -1.44 -37.12 -17.12
CA ALA A 10 -1.61 -35.94 -16.29
C ALA A 10 -0.70 -36.05 -15.07
N ALA A 11 0.22 -35.10 -14.92
CA ALA A 11 1.05 -35.01 -13.73
C ALA A 11 0.13 -34.99 -12.50
N ALA A 12 0.46 -35.81 -11.50
CA ALA A 12 -0.26 -35.75 -10.22
C ALA A 12 -0.27 -34.28 -9.74
N PRO A 13 -1.44 -33.74 -9.32
CA PRO A 13 -1.51 -32.35 -8.92
C PRO A 13 -0.49 -32.10 -7.81
N ALA A 14 0.34 -31.08 -8.00
CA ALA A 14 1.31 -30.67 -6.99
C ALA A 14 0.57 -30.49 -5.65
N ARG A 15 1.11 -31.07 -4.58
CA ARG A 15 0.55 -30.95 -3.24
C ARG A 15 0.27 -29.48 -2.94
N GLN A 16 -0.97 -29.16 -2.56
CA GLN A 16 -1.33 -27.81 -2.15
C GLN A 16 -0.45 -27.38 -0.96
N ALA A 17 0.17 -26.21 -1.08
CA ALA A 17 1.05 -25.66 -0.04
C ALA A 17 0.30 -25.51 1.29
N THR A 18 0.90 -25.94 2.39
CA THR A 18 0.31 -25.78 3.72
C THR A 18 0.39 -24.32 4.19
N PRO A 19 -0.42 -23.88 5.17
CA PRO A 19 -0.28 -22.56 5.79
C PRO A 19 1.16 -22.22 6.23
N GLY A 20 1.90 -23.20 6.75
CA GLY A 20 3.29 -23.01 7.15
C GLY A 20 4.25 -22.82 5.96
N ASP A 21 4.02 -23.53 4.84
CA ASP A 21 4.81 -23.33 3.61
C ASP A 21 4.58 -21.94 3.02
N LEU A 22 3.31 -21.51 3.01
CA LEU A 22 2.90 -20.20 2.51
C LEU A 22 3.49 -19.06 3.35
N ASP A 23 3.46 -19.17 4.67
CA ASP A 23 4.07 -18.16 5.56
C ASP A 23 5.58 -18.08 5.32
N ARG A 24 6.30 -19.20 5.26
CA ARG A 24 7.76 -19.19 4.99
C ARG A 24 8.09 -18.55 3.64
N ALA A 25 7.34 -18.89 2.59
CA ALA A 25 7.54 -18.30 1.27
C ALA A 25 7.26 -16.80 1.26
N PHE A 26 6.20 -16.34 1.93
CA PHE A 26 5.89 -14.92 2.11
C PHE A 26 7.00 -14.20 2.87
N GLN A 27 7.47 -14.75 4.00
CA GLN A 27 8.55 -14.14 4.78
C GLN A 27 9.85 -14.03 3.97
N ALA A 28 10.19 -15.03 3.15
CA ALA A 28 11.36 -14.98 2.28
C ALA A 28 11.27 -13.85 1.25
N ARG A 29 10.11 -13.67 0.61
CA ARG A 29 9.87 -12.55 -0.34
C ARG A 29 9.90 -11.20 0.36
N ARG A 30 9.27 -11.10 1.53
CA ARG A 30 9.29 -9.91 2.38
C ARG A 30 10.72 -9.51 2.73
N ASP A 31 11.53 -10.45 3.22
CA ASP A 31 12.94 -10.21 3.56
C ASP A 31 13.75 -9.79 2.34
N SER A 32 13.59 -10.48 1.21
CA SER A 32 14.23 -10.15 -0.06
C SER A 32 13.93 -8.72 -0.53
N LEU A 33 12.66 -8.28 -0.44
CA LEU A 33 12.25 -6.93 -0.82
C LEU A 33 12.88 -5.86 0.08
N ILE A 34 12.85 -6.08 1.40
CA ILE A 34 13.45 -5.14 2.37
C ILE A 34 14.95 -5.05 2.13
N THR A 35 15.62 -6.19 1.90
CA THR A 35 17.05 -6.25 1.58
C THR A 35 17.35 -5.50 0.29
N TYR A 36 16.57 -5.70 -0.77
CA TYR A 36 16.73 -4.98 -2.03
C TYR A 36 16.72 -3.46 -1.82
N PHE A 37 15.73 -2.91 -1.11
CA PHE A 37 15.69 -1.47 -0.85
C PHE A 37 16.82 -0.99 0.08
N ALA A 38 17.23 -1.81 1.04
CA ALA A 38 18.31 -1.46 1.96
C ALA A 38 19.69 -1.38 1.26
N THR A 39 19.92 -2.18 0.21
CA THR A 39 21.25 -2.35 -0.39
C THR A 39 21.39 -1.90 -1.85
N ARG A 40 20.30 -1.59 -2.56
CA ARG A 40 20.35 -1.27 -4.01
C ARG A 40 21.08 0.04 -4.36
N ILE A 41 21.30 0.92 -3.39
CA ILE A 41 22.04 2.17 -3.57
C ILE A 41 23.38 2.03 -2.85
N PRO A 42 24.53 2.29 -3.49
CA PRO A 42 25.83 2.37 -2.84
C PRO A 42 25.91 3.49 -1.80
N ASP A 43 26.74 3.34 -0.76
CA ASP A 43 26.87 4.30 0.34
C ASP A 43 27.54 5.62 -0.06
N ASP A 44 28.19 5.66 -1.22
CA ASP A 44 28.86 6.82 -1.79
C ASP A 44 28.00 7.56 -2.86
N ASP A 45 26.86 6.99 -3.27
CA ASP A 45 25.99 7.58 -4.28
C ASP A 45 24.84 8.38 -3.66
N LEU A 46 25.08 9.69 -3.44
CA LEU A 46 24.05 10.62 -2.97
C LEU A 46 23.07 11.09 -4.05
N SER A 47 23.31 10.76 -5.33
CA SER A 47 22.44 11.17 -6.44
C SER A 47 21.16 10.35 -6.54
N ARG A 48 21.17 9.13 -5.99
CA ARG A 48 20.07 8.17 -6.03
C ARG A 48 19.45 7.94 -4.65
N GLY A 49 18.34 7.20 -4.64
CA GLY A 49 17.62 6.82 -3.43
C GLY A 49 16.56 7.84 -3.00
N GLY A 50 15.50 7.35 -2.36
CA GLY A 50 14.43 8.15 -1.77
C GLY A 50 14.18 7.79 -0.32
N TYR A 51 13.13 8.36 0.25
CA TYR A 51 12.72 8.10 1.64
C TYR A 51 12.56 6.61 1.96
N LEU A 52 12.09 5.80 1.01
CA LEU A 52 11.87 4.37 1.24
C LEU A 52 13.14 3.53 1.26
N ASP A 53 14.21 3.98 0.59
CA ASP A 53 15.54 3.39 0.74
C ASP A 53 16.10 3.68 2.13
N VAL A 54 15.95 4.92 2.60
CA VAL A 54 16.31 5.33 3.96
C VAL A 54 15.52 4.52 4.99
N ALA A 55 14.20 4.37 4.80
CA ALA A 55 13.34 3.60 5.70
C ALA A 55 13.74 2.12 5.76
N ALA A 56 14.10 1.49 4.64
CA ALA A 56 14.57 0.11 4.63
C ALA A 56 15.90 -0.07 5.39
N ARG A 57 16.83 0.88 5.24
CA ARG A 57 18.10 0.88 5.99
C ARG A 57 17.90 1.12 7.47
N LEU A 58 17.01 2.05 7.84
CA LEU A 58 16.60 2.26 9.24
C LEU A 58 16.00 0.97 9.83
N TYR A 59 15.08 0.33 9.12
CA TYR A 59 14.47 -0.93 9.55
C TYR A 59 15.51 -2.05 9.77
N ARG A 60 16.54 -2.12 8.94
CA ARG A 60 17.65 -3.08 9.06
C ARG A 60 18.72 -2.70 10.08
N GLY A 61 18.68 -1.48 10.63
CA GLY A 61 19.75 -0.97 11.48
C GLY A 61 21.07 -0.72 10.73
N THR A 62 21.03 -0.57 9.41
CA THR A 62 22.22 -0.33 8.55
C THR A 62 22.28 1.12 8.08
N CYS A 63 21.69 2.04 8.84
CA CYS A 63 21.57 3.43 8.46
C CYS A 63 22.83 4.20 8.88
N GLY A 64 23.78 4.30 7.94
CA GLY A 64 25.03 5.04 8.14
C GLY A 64 24.96 6.51 7.73
N THR A 65 26.12 7.11 7.44
CA THR A 65 26.26 8.52 7.03
C THR A 65 25.48 8.86 5.76
N TRP A 66 25.41 7.92 4.80
CA TRP A 66 24.62 8.08 3.58
C TRP A 66 23.14 8.38 3.86
N CYS A 67 22.52 7.69 4.82
CA CYS A 67 21.12 7.91 5.17
C CYS A 67 20.86 9.36 5.56
N VAL A 68 21.70 9.88 6.45
CA VAL A 68 21.55 11.23 7.01
C VAL A 68 21.73 12.25 5.90
N ALA A 69 22.83 12.15 5.15
CA ALA A 69 23.13 13.05 4.03
C ALA A 69 22.03 13.01 2.95
N ARG A 70 21.53 11.81 2.62
CA ARG A 70 20.47 11.66 1.63
C ARG A 70 19.14 12.22 2.13
N LEU A 71 18.78 11.94 3.37
CA LEU A 71 17.57 12.48 3.99
C LEU A 71 17.62 14.01 4.05
N ASP A 72 18.76 14.60 4.39
CA ASP A 72 18.97 16.05 4.37
C ASP A 72 18.81 16.67 2.97
N SER A 73 19.27 15.96 1.94
CA SER A 73 19.07 16.35 0.53
C SER A 73 17.59 16.31 0.15
N LEU A 74 16.88 15.22 0.49
CA LEU A 74 15.45 15.06 0.21
C LEU A 74 14.58 16.10 0.93
N MET A 75 14.96 16.46 2.16
CA MET A 75 14.28 17.46 3.00
C MET A 75 14.59 18.91 2.60
N ALA A 76 15.56 19.17 1.72
CA ALA A 76 15.88 20.54 1.29
C ALA A 76 14.78 21.13 0.41
N HIS A 77 14.10 20.30 -0.38
CA HIS A 77 13.08 20.73 -1.33
C HIS A 77 11.93 19.71 -1.33
N PRO A 78 11.11 19.65 -0.26
CA PRO A 78 9.98 18.72 -0.18
C PRO A 78 8.99 19.00 -1.34
N ARG A 79 8.51 17.94 -1.97
CA ARG A 79 7.61 18.01 -3.15
C ARG A 79 6.82 16.73 -3.31
N GLY A 80 5.68 16.81 -4.00
CA GLY A 80 4.83 15.65 -4.29
C GLY A 80 3.62 15.52 -3.36
N ASP A 81 3.40 16.51 -2.50
CA ASP A 81 2.18 16.67 -1.71
C ASP A 81 1.89 15.45 -0.81
N MET A 82 0.68 14.90 -0.85
CA MET A 82 0.36 13.64 -0.16
C MET A 82 1.30 12.47 -0.54
N PHE A 83 1.91 12.47 -1.73
CA PHE A 83 2.91 11.46 -2.12
C PHE A 83 4.28 11.66 -1.48
N TRP A 84 4.54 12.83 -0.89
CA TRP A 84 5.65 13.03 0.03
C TRP A 84 5.34 12.52 1.43
N MET A 85 4.09 12.70 1.89
CA MET A 85 3.70 12.42 3.28
C MET A 85 3.88 10.95 3.67
N TYR A 86 3.35 10.01 2.89
CA TYR A 86 3.39 8.59 3.28
C TYR A 86 4.80 7.99 3.34
N PRO A 87 5.73 8.21 2.38
CA PRO A 87 7.07 7.68 2.53
C PRO A 87 7.86 8.43 3.61
N PHE A 88 7.55 9.70 3.89
CA PHE A 88 8.16 10.46 4.96
C PHE A 88 7.76 9.94 6.34
N VAL A 89 6.47 9.65 6.56
CA VAL A 89 5.98 8.97 7.77
C VAL A 89 6.62 7.59 7.94
N THR A 90 6.82 6.84 6.84
CA THR A 90 7.55 5.56 6.91
C THR A 90 8.96 5.75 7.46
N VAL A 91 9.69 6.79 7.06
CA VAL A 91 11.01 7.10 7.64
C VAL A 91 10.90 7.43 9.13
N MET A 92 9.96 8.31 9.50
CA MET A 92 9.74 8.72 10.90
C MET A 92 9.56 7.52 11.83
N TYR A 93 8.69 6.58 11.46
CA TYR A 93 8.38 5.42 12.31
C TYR A 93 9.41 4.28 12.23
N ASN A 94 10.31 4.30 11.25
CA ASN A 94 11.45 3.39 11.22
C ASN A 94 12.68 3.97 11.93
N ASP A 95 12.72 5.27 12.25
CA ASP A 95 13.76 5.85 13.11
C ASP A 95 13.57 5.40 14.57
N ARG A 96 14.31 4.36 14.97
CA ARG A 96 14.34 3.85 16.35
C ARG A 96 15.34 4.60 17.23
N GLY A 97 15.39 5.92 17.09
CA GLY A 97 16.35 6.78 17.80
C GLY A 97 17.75 6.83 17.18
N THR A 98 17.92 6.29 15.97
CA THR A 98 19.22 6.16 15.29
C THR A 98 19.63 7.41 14.52
N LEU A 99 18.68 8.21 14.03
CA LEU A 99 18.99 9.45 13.33
C LEU A 99 19.53 10.50 14.32
N PRO A 100 20.41 11.42 13.86
CA PRO A 100 20.82 12.56 14.67
C PRO A 100 19.62 13.41 15.11
N GLU A 101 19.71 13.99 16.30
CA GLU A 101 18.63 14.83 16.85
C GLU A 101 18.34 16.04 15.94
N ALA A 102 19.37 16.64 15.34
CA ALA A 102 19.21 17.73 14.38
C ALA A 102 18.37 17.32 13.16
N THR A 103 18.58 16.10 12.64
CA THR A 103 17.80 15.55 11.53
C THR A 103 16.35 15.34 11.95
N ARG A 104 16.09 14.76 13.13
CA ARG A 104 14.72 14.61 13.67
C ARG A 104 14.02 15.96 13.85
N ARG A 105 14.70 16.99 14.36
CA ARG A 105 14.13 18.35 14.49
C ARG A 105 13.74 18.93 13.13
N ARG A 106 14.60 18.78 12.12
CA ARG A 106 14.28 19.20 10.75
C ARG A 106 13.10 18.43 10.18
N MET A 107 13.02 17.13 10.45
CA MET A 107 11.88 16.32 10.02
C MET A 107 10.57 16.79 10.64
N ARG A 108 10.57 17.12 11.94
CA ARG A 108 9.42 17.73 12.62
C ARG A 108 9.04 19.05 11.97
N ASP A 109 10.01 19.91 11.71
CA ASP A 109 9.77 21.27 11.19
C ASP A 109 9.16 21.28 9.78
N LEU A 110 9.38 20.24 8.97
CA LEU A 110 8.73 20.11 7.66
C LEU A 110 7.21 20.01 7.75
N TRP A 111 6.67 19.41 8.81
CA TRP A 111 5.23 19.38 9.05
C TRP A 111 4.63 20.73 9.44
N ARG A 112 5.47 21.74 9.71
CA ARG A 112 5.07 23.13 9.91
C ARG A 112 5.24 23.96 8.64
N THR A 113 6.32 23.72 7.90
CA THR A 113 6.78 24.61 6.82
C THR A 113 6.39 24.16 5.41
N TYR A 114 6.14 22.87 5.20
CA TYR A 114 5.65 22.34 3.93
C TYR A 114 4.14 22.12 4.00
N THR A 115 3.41 22.63 3.01
CA THR A 115 1.93 22.64 2.92
C THR A 115 1.45 21.69 1.81
N PRO A 116 1.53 20.36 2.00
CA PRO A 116 1.18 19.40 0.96
C PRO A 116 -0.28 19.50 0.55
N TYR A 117 -0.55 19.50 -0.75
CA TYR A 117 -1.90 19.40 -1.28
C TYR A 117 -2.51 18.01 -0.99
N ARG A 118 -3.69 17.98 -0.36
CA ARG A 118 -4.37 16.72 -0.04
C ARG A 118 -4.79 15.90 -1.27
N GLY A 119 -5.06 16.55 -2.42
CA GLY A 119 -5.58 15.90 -3.62
C GLY A 119 -7.11 15.85 -3.70
N ASP A 120 -7.61 15.38 -4.86
CA ASP A 120 -9.05 15.39 -5.21
C ASP A 120 -9.72 14.01 -5.28
N THR A 121 -8.97 12.94 -5.02
CA THR A 121 -9.48 11.57 -5.14
C THR A 121 -9.42 10.84 -3.81
N GLU A 122 -10.26 9.81 -3.70
CA GLU A 122 -10.41 9.00 -2.49
C GLU A 122 -9.09 8.36 -2.04
N ASN A 123 -8.27 7.86 -2.99
CA ASN A 123 -6.94 7.34 -2.68
C ASN A 123 -5.97 8.41 -2.13
N HIS A 124 -6.02 9.64 -2.66
CA HIS A 124 -5.19 10.73 -2.17
C HIS A 124 -5.55 11.11 -0.74
N TRP A 125 -6.85 11.16 -0.44
CA TRP A 125 -7.34 11.49 0.89
C TRP A 125 -6.98 10.39 1.89
N ALA A 126 -7.06 9.11 1.50
CA ALA A 126 -6.63 7.99 2.35
C ALA A 126 -5.13 8.10 2.70
N LEU A 127 -4.27 8.37 1.72
CA LEU A 127 -2.83 8.60 1.96
C LEU A 127 -2.60 9.80 2.88
N TYR A 128 -3.20 10.95 2.56
CA TYR A 128 -3.03 12.19 3.30
C TYR A 128 -3.47 12.04 4.76
N TYR A 129 -4.70 11.57 5.00
CA TYR A 129 -5.22 11.49 6.35
C TYR A 129 -4.54 10.39 7.17
N THR A 130 -4.15 9.25 6.59
CA THR A 130 -3.30 8.29 7.31
C THR A 130 -1.98 8.92 7.73
N SER A 131 -1.30 9.63 6.83
CA SER A 131 -0.02 10.24 7.16
C SER A 131 -0.15 11.35 8.19
N LEU A 132 -1.19 12.18 8.10
CA LEU A 132 -1.46 13.24 9.07
C LEU A 132 -1.83 12.65 10.44
N TYR A 133 -2.64 11.59 10.47
CA TYR A 133 -2.99 10.85 11.71
C TYR A 133 -1.72 10.39 12.43
N LEU A 134 -0.82 9.70 11.72
CA LEU A 134 0.41 9.15 12.29
C LEU A 134 1.41 10.25 12.67
N ALA A 135 1.57 11.29 11.84
CA ALA A 135 2.41 12.42 12.20
C ALA A 135 1.91 13.11 13.49
N ALA A 136 0.60 13.36 13.60
CA ALA A 136 0.01 13.99 14.78
C ALA A 136 0.12 13.09 16.03
N GLN A 137 -0.05 11.78 15.88
CA GLN A 137 0.17 10.81 16.96
C GLN A 137 1.61 10.87 17.50
N GLN A 138 2.61 11.07 16.63
CA GLN A 138 4.01 11.13 17.02
C GLN A 138 4.38 12.39 17.83
N TYR A 139 3.57 13.44 17.76
CA TYR A 139 3.83 14.75 18.39
C TYR A 139 2.60 15.25 19.17
N PRO A 140 2.19 14.58 20.26
CA PRO A 140 0.98 14.94 21.01
C PRO A 140 1.13 16.31 21.70
N GLY A 141 0.01 17.03 21.87
CA GLY A 141 -0.05 18.30 22.60
C GLY A 141 0.52 19.52 21.88
N GLU A 142 0.97 19.39 20.62
CA GLU A 142 1.50 20.55 19.90
C GLU A 142 0.38 21.49 19.39
N PRO A 143 0.58 22.82 19.50
CA PRO A 143 -0.40 23.80 19.07
C PRO A 143 -0.49 23.91 17.54
N GLY A 144 -1.54 24.58 17.05
CA GLY A 144 -1.76 24.77 15.62
C GLY A 144 -0.63 25.46 14.86
N SER A 145 0.13 26.34 15.52
CA SER A 145 1.31 27.01 14.94
C SER A 145 2.45 26.05 14.58
N SER A 146 2.43 24.82 15.10
CA SER A 146 3.40 23.77 14.79
C SER A 146 3.01 22.92 13.58
N TRP A 147 1.86 23.18 12.95
CA TRP A 147 1.32 22.38 11.86
C TRP A 147 0.97 23.25 10.66
N PHE A 148 1.25 22.73 9.46
CA PHE A 148 0.89 23.39 8.20
C PHE A 148 -0.63 23.58 8.03
N THR A 149 -1.44 22.82 8.78
CA THR A 149 -2.91 22.89 8.78
C THR A 149 -3.45 24.01 9.67
N GLY A 150 -2.62 24.59 10.55
CA GLY A 150 -3.06 25.54 11.57
C GLY A 150 -3.86 24.92 12.73
N LYS A 151 -3.98 23.59 12.78
CA LYS A 151 -4.73 22.82 13.79
C LYS A 151 -3.80 22.14 14.78
N SER A 152 -4.24 21.96 16.03
CA SER A 152 -3.46 21.21 17.03
C SER A 152 -3.21 19.76 16.60
N SER A 153 -2.29 19.08 17.27
CA SER A 153 -2.08 17.64 17.05
C SER A 153 -3.38 16.84 17.23
N GLU A 154 -4.15 17.13 18.28
CA GLU A 154 -5.41 16.46 18.59
C GLU A 154 -6.47 16.70 17.51
N GLU A 155 -6.59 17.94 17.03
CA GLU A 155 -7.53 18.31 15.97
C GLU A 155 -7.18 17.62 14.64
N ASN A 156 -5.90 17.62 14.26
CA ASN A 156 -5.41 16.93 13.07
C ASN A 156 -5.66 15.42 13.15
N MET A 157 -5.32 14.81 14.28
CA MET A 157 -5.51 13.37 14.51
C MET A 157 -7.01 13.00 14.51
N ALA A 158 -7.87 13.83 15.12
CA ALA A 158 -9.31 13.62 15.15
C ALA A 158 -9.94 13.72 13.76
N GLU A 159 -9.66 14.79 13.00
CA GLU A 159 -10.18 14.92 11.63
C GLU A 159 -9.74 13.75 10.74
N ALA A 160 -8.46 13.39 10.82
CA ALA A 160 -7.92 12.28 10.05
C ALA A 160 -8.59 10.95 10.40
N ARG A 161 -8.76 10.66 11.70
CA ARG A 161 -9.45 9.47 12.18
C ARG A 161 -10.89 9.42 11.67
N ASP A 162 -11.62 10.53 11.80
CA ASP A 162 -13.03 10.58 11.45
C ASP A 162 -13.23 10.39 9.94
N TYR A 163 -12.36 10.98 9.10
CA TYR A 163 -12.36 10.71 7.67
C TYR A 163 -12.08 9.24 7.36
N LEU A 164 -11.01 8.67 7.95
CA LEU A 164 -10.59 7.29 7.68
C LEU A 164 -11.70 6.31 8.05
N ILE A 165 -12.33 6.46 9.22
CA ILE A 165 -13.45 5.60 9.64
C ILE A 165 -14.64 5.77 8.69
N ALA A 166 -15.01 7.01 8.35
CA ALA A 166 -16.12 7.26 7.42
C ALA A 166 -15.87 6.65 6.03
N TRP A 167 -14.63 6.70 5.55
CA TRP A 167 -14.23 6.07 4.29
C TRP A 167 -14.29 4.55 4.35
N MET A 168 -13.80 3.93 5.44
CA MET A 168 -13.87 2.48 5.64
C MET A 168 -15.33 1.99 5.68
N ASP A 169 -16.19 2.71 6.41
CA ASP A 169 -17.62 2.40 6.50
C ASP A 169 -18.31 2.56 5.14
N LEU A 170 -18.02 3.63 4.41
CA LEU A 170 -18.57 3.84 3.07
C LEU A 170 -18.15 2.72 2.11
N THR A 171 -16.87 2.35 2.14
CA THR A 171 -16.28 1.33 1.25
C THR A 171 -16.85 -0.05 1.52
N THR A 172 -16.99 -0.44 2.79
CA THR A 172 -17.48 -1.76 3.16
C THR A 172 -19.01 -1.88 3.04
N ARG A 173 -19.76 -0.78 3.14
CA ARG A 173 -21.23 -0.80 3.00
C ARG A 173 -21.73 -0.65 1.57
N ARG A 174 -21.03 0.12 0.74
CA ARG A 174 -21.49 0.50 -0.63
C ARG A 174 -20.45 0.25 -1.71
N GLY A 175 -19.31 -0.32 -1.36
CA GLY A 175 -18.20 -0.54 -2.27
C GLY A 175 -17.27 0.67 -2.42
N GLN A 176 -16.11 0.44 -3.04
CA GLN A 176 -15.07 1.44 -3.25
C GLN A 176 -15.39 2.34 -4.45
N GLY A 177 -15.03 3.63 -4.37
CA GLY A 177 -15.27 4.60 -5.46
C GLY A 177 -14.25 4.53 -6.60
N GLU A 178 -13.05 4.03 -6.31
CA GLU A 178 -11.96 3.81 -7.27
C GLU A 178 -11.58 2.33 -7.32
N TYR A 179 -12.60 1.50 -7.49
CA TYR A 179 -12.53 0.05 -7.43
C TYR A 179 -11.58 -0.56 -8.47
N ASP A 180 -10.93 -1.65 -8.04
CA ASP A 180 -10.20 -2.69 -8.79
C ASP A 180 -9.13 -2.18 -9.75
N SER A 181 -8.71 -0.93 -9.59
CA SER A 181 -7.64 -0.37 -10.40
C SER A 181 -6.33 -1.12 -10.10
N PRO A 182 -5.70 -1.76 -11.10
CA PRO A 182 -4.43 -2.43 -10.91
C PRO A 182 -3.31 -1.44 -10.54
N HIS A 183 -3.49 -0.16 -10.85
CA HIS A 183 -2.62 0.92 -10.37
C HIS A 183 -2.96 1.34 -8.94
N TYR A 184 -4.24 1.58 -8.62
CA TYR A 184 -4.59 2.17 -7.33
C TYR A 184 -4.58 1.19 -6.16
N LEU A 185 -4.53 -0.12 -6.40
CA LEU A 185 -4.35 -1.10 -5.32
C LEU A 185 -3.22 -0.69 -4.35
N ARG A 186 -2.08 -0.24 -4.88
CA ARG A 186 -0.92 0.17 -4.06
C ARG A 186 -1.21 1.36 -3.13
N VAL A 187 -1.97 2.35 -3.60
CA VAL A 187 -2.27 3.57 -2.84
C VAL A 187 -3.44 3.41 -1.87
N TYR A 188 -4.17 2.29 -1.93
CA TYR A 188 -5.14 1.89 -0.91
C TYR A 188 -4.56 0.92 0.12
N LEU A 189 -3.64 0.02 -0.28
CA LEU A 189 -2.94 -0.84 0.67
C LEU A 189 -1.95 -0.06 1.54
N THR A 190 -1.24 0.92 0.96
CA THR A 190 -0.26 1.75 1.69
C THR A 190 -0.80 2.40 2.96
N PRO A 191 -1.91 3.17 2.94
CA PRO A 191 -2.42 3.80 4.16
C PRO A 191 -2.86 2.77 5.20
N MET A 192 -3.44 1.64 4.78
CA MET A 192 -3.85 0.58 5.72
C MET A 192 -2.63 -0.13 6.31
N ALA A 193 -1.59 -0.37 5.53
CA ALA A 193 -0.33 -0.95 5.99
C ALA A 193 0.35 -0.05 7.04
N LEU A 194 0.37 1.27 6.82
CA LEU A 194 0.91 2.23 7.78
C LEU A 194 0.12 2.25 9.10
N LEU A 195 -1.21 2.32 9.03
CA LEU A 195 -2.05 2.29 10.23
C LEU A 195 -1.90 0.96 10.99
N TYR A 196 -1.87 -0.17 10.27
CA TYR A 196 -1.67 -1.48 10.87
C TYR A 196 -0.34 -1.58 11.61
N ALA A 197 0.72 -0.99 11.05
CA ALA A 197 2.06 -1.02 11.63
C ALA A 197 2.20 -0.10 12.84
N TYR A 198 1.62 1.09 12.77
CA TYR A 198 2.06 2.23 13.58
C TYR A 198 0.96 2.93 14.39
N ALA A 199 -0.33 2.69 14.10
CA ALA A 199 -1.39 3.27 14.91
C ALA A 199 -1.33 2.71 16.34
N GLU A 200 -1.31 3.59 17.35
CA GLU A 200 -1.31 3.20 18.77
C GLU A 200 -2.70 2.74 19.23
N ASP A 201 -3.76 3.35 18.72
CA ASP A 201 -5.14 2.92 18.96
C ASP A 201 -5.37 1.49 18.44
N PRO A 202 -5.63 0.51 19.32
CA PRO A 202 -5.88 -0.87 18.93
C PRO A 202 -7.08 -1.02 17.99
N ALA A 203 -8.11 -0.17 18.14
CA ALA A 203 -9.29 -0.22 17.29
C ALA A 203 -8.96 0.22 15.85
N MET A 204 -8.23 1.33 15.69
CA MET A 204 -7.74 1.77 14.38
C MET A 204 -6.83 0.72 13.73
N ARG A 205 -5.91 0.12 14.51
CA ARG A 205 -5.03 -0.94 14.01
C ARG A 205 -5.82 -2.16 13.53
N GLN A 206 -6.84 -2.58 14.28
CA GLN A 206 -7.72 -3.68 13.88
C GLN A 206 -8.51 -3.36 12.62
N ARG A 207 -9.04 -2.13 12.49
CA ARG A 207 -9.73 -1.67 11.27
C ARG A 207 -8.81 -1.72 10.06
N ALA A 208 -7.58 -1.25 10.21
CA ALA A 208 -6.58 -1.30 9.16
C ALA A 208 -6.26 -2.74 8.73
N ARG A 209 -6.13 -3.68 9.67
CA ARG A 209 -5.98 -5.12 9.38
C ARG A 209 -7.16 -5.64 8.56
N MET A 210 -8.39 -5.39 9.02
CA MET A 210 -9.61 -5.85 8.33
C MET A 210 -9.72 -5.24 6.93
N MET A 211 -9.33 -3.98 6.75
CA MET A 211 -9.32 -3.35 5.44
C MET A 211 -8.24 -3.90 4.51
N LEU A 212 -7.06 -4.27 5.03
CA LEU A 212 -6.06 -5.01 4.24
C LEU A 212 -6.63 -6.34 3.78
N ASP A 213 -7.23 -7.12 4.69
CA ASP A 213 -7.87 -8.40 4.35
C ASP A 213 -8.98 -8.20 3.29
N TYR A 214 -9.82 -7.18 3.45
CA TYR A 214 -10.92 -6.84 2.52
C TYR A 214 -10.40 -6.49 1.12
N LEU A 215 -9.48 -5.53 1.02
CA LEU A 215 -8.94 -5.08 -0.27
C LEU A 215 -8.15 -6.19 -0.99
N LEU A 216 -7.48 -7.04 -0.22
CA LEU A 216 -6.71 -8.15 -0.78
C LEU A 216 -7.59 -9.34 -1.17
N ALA A 217 -8.69 -9.60 -0.48
CA ALA A 217 -9.67 -10.61 -0.88
C ALA A 217 -10.32 -10.24 -2.22
N ASP A 218 -10.71 -8.97 -2.35
CA ASP A 218 -11.25 -8.38 -3.58
C ASP A 218 -10.27 -8.53 -4.76
N PHE A 219 -9.00 -8.16 -4.54
CA PHE A 219 -7.95 -8.36 -5.53
C PHE A 219 -7.70 -9.84 -5.86
N ALA A 220 -7.60 -10.71 -4.85
CA ALA A 220 -7.29 -12.13 -5.02
C ALA A 220 -8.34 -12.85 -5.86
N ALA A 221 -9.62 -12.50 -5.67
CA ALA A 221 -10.76 -13.13 -6.35
C ALA A 221 -10.84 -12.81 -7.85
N GLU A 222 -10.14 -11.79 -8.35
CA GLU A 222 -10.08 -11.47 -9.78
C GLU A 222 -8.67 -11.48 -10.36
N SER A 223 -7.68 -11.88 -9.55
CA SER A 223 -6.29 -11.94 -9.96
C SER A 223 -6.02 -13.18 -10.81
N LEU A 224 -5.49 -12.99 -12.01
CA LEU A 224 -4.96 -14.05 -12.86
C LEU A 224 -3.45 -13.83 -12.98
N ASP A 225 -2.67 -14.60 -12.22
CA ASP A 225 -1.21 -14.43 -12.10
C ASP A 225 -0.82 -12.96 -11.89
N GLY A 226 -1.49 -12.31 -10.93
CA GLY A 226 -1.24 -10.92 -10.55
C GLY A 226 -1.73 -9.86 -11.53
N LEU A 227 -2.40 -10.24 -12.61
CA LEU A 227 -3.17 -9.34 -13.46
C LEU A 227 -4.57 -9.18 -12.88
N SER A 228 -5.00 -7.94 -12.63
CA SER A 228 -6.39 -7.64 -12.25
C SER A 228 -7.30 -7.86 -13.46
N GLY A 229 -8.14 -8.89 -13.39
CA GLY A 229 -9.21 -9.14 -14.36
C GLY A 229 -10.40 -8.19 -14.17
N GLY A 230 -11.42 -8.38 -14.99
CA GLY A 230 -12.71 -7.69 -14.84
C GLY A 230 -12.68 -6.19 -15.13
N ALA A 231 -13.83 -5.55 -14.86
CA ALA A 231 -13.99 -4.11 -15.03
C ALA A 231 -13.36 -3.34 -13.86
N HIS A 232 -12.59 -2.29 -14.14
CA HIS A 232 -11.99 -1.44 -13.11
C HIS A 232 -12.22 0.04 -13.41
N SER A 233 -12.32 0.84 -12.35
CA SER A 233 -12.64 2.27 -12.46
C SER A 233 -11.52 3.11 -13.08
N ARG A 234 -10.27 2.62 -13.05
CA ARG A 234 -9.10 3.35 -13.54
C ARG A 234 -7.98 2.42 -13.98
N ILE A 235 -7.36 2.76 -15.11
CA ILE A 235 -6.08 2.21 -15.57
C ILE A 235 -5.36 3.27 -16.40
N TYR A 236 -4.03 3.22 -16.46
CA TYR A 236 -3.23 4.12 -17.31
C TYR A 236 -2.86 3.46 -18.64
N GLU A 237 -2.68 4.25 -19.70
CA GLU A 237 -2.36 3.77 -21.05
C GLU A 237 -1.24 2.73 -21.09
N ARG A 238 -0.12 3.00 -20.40
CA ARG A 238 1.03 2.08 -20.32
C ARG A 238 0.65 0.70 -19.77
N GLU A 239 -0.31 0.66 -18.87
CA GLU A 239 -0.77 -0.56 -18.18
C GLU A 239 -1.82 -1.30 -19.01
N VAL A 240 -2.60 -0.58 -19.81
CA VAL A 240 -3.46 -1.22 -20.83
C VAL A 240 -2.60 -1.96 -21.86
N ILE A 241 -1.53 -1.32 -22.34
CA ILE A 241 -0.62 -1.90 -23.35
C ILE A 241 0.26 -3.00 -22.72
N ARG A 242 0.68 -2.84 -21.46
CA ARG A 242 1.51 -3.79 -20.73
C ARG A 242 0.96 -4.02 -19.31
N PRO A 243 -0.03 -4.91 -19.12
CA PRO A 243 -0.71 -5.13 -17.85
C PRO A 243 0.22 -5.47 -16.67
N PHE A 244 1.26 -6.27 -16.91
CA PHE A 244 2.27 -6.60 -15.90
C PHE A 244 3.10 -5.40 -15.40
N ARG A 245 3.03 -4.24 -16.07
CA ARG A 245 3.68 -2.99 -15.61
C ARG A 245 2.80 -2.16 -14.68
N ALA A 246 1.61 -2.64 -14.31
CA ALA A 246 0.80 -1.99 -13.29
C ALA A 246 1.52 -2.04 -11.93
N PRO A 247 1.85 -0.89 -11.33
CA PRO A 247 2.71 -0.84 -10.14
C PRO A 247 2.02 -1.28 -8.85
N GLY A 248 0.72 -1.61 -8.88
CA GLY A 248 -0.01 -2.13 -7.74
C GLY A 248 -0.19 -3.63 -7.78
N ALA A 249 -0.96 -4.12 -8.75
CA ALA A 249 -1.38 -5.52 -8.84
C ALA A 249 -0.20 -6.51 -8.88
N ALA A 250 0.67 -6.41 -9.89
CA ALA A 250 1.74 -7.41 -10.08
C ALA A 250 2.77 -7.44 -8.93
N PRO A 251 3.30 -6.30 -8.44
CA PRO A 251 4.19 -6.27 -7.27
C PRO A 251 3.56 -6.83 -5.99
N THR A 252 2.27 -6.52 -5.77
CA THR A 252 1.52 -7.03 -4.60
C THR A 252 1.33 -8.54 -4.69
N ALA A 253 0.98 -9.05 -5.87
CA ALA A 253 0.86 -10.48 -6.13
C ALA A 253 2.20 -11.21 -5.94
N TRP A 254 3.31 -10.61 -6.36
CA TRP A 254 4.65 -11.17 -6.11
C TRP A 254 4.87 -11.30 -4.61
N LEU A 255 4.70 -10.21 -3.85
CA LEU A 255 4.96 -10.21 -2.41
C LEU A 255 4.09 -11.26 -1.70
N LEU A 256 2.77 -11.22 -1.91
CA LEU A 256 1.80 -12.01 -1.16
C LEU A 256 1.73 -13.47 -1.65
N PHE A 257 1.75 -13.70 -2.95
CA PHE A 257 1.45 -15.01 -3.54
C PHE A 257 2.65 -15.64 -4.25
N GLY A 258 3.57 -14.83 -4.78
CA GLY A 258 4.76 -15.31 -5.48
C GLY A 258 4.47 -15.87 -6.88
N ASN A 259 3.33 -15.50 -7.46
CA ASN A 259 2.89 -15.94 -8.79
C ASN A 259 3.19 -14.93 -9.90
N THR A 260 3.99 -13.90 -9.62
CA THR A 260 4.47 -12.94 -10.62
C THR A 260 5.98 -12.73 -10.51
N PRO A 261 6.65 -12.18 -11.53
CA PRO A 261 8.05 -11.78 -11.42
C PRO A 261 8.28 -10.68 -10.38
N PHE A 262 9.48 -10.65 -9.80
CA PHE A 262 9.89 -9.59 -8.87
C PHE A 262 9.89 -8.22 -9.55
N GLN A 263 9.04 -7.32 -9.07
CA GLN A 263 8.92 -5.93 -9.53
C GLN A 263 8.80 -5.00 -8.32
N PRO A 264 9.92 -4.56 -7.71
CA PRO A 264 9.88 -3.82 -6.46
C PRO A 264 9.29 -2.42 -6.63
N THR A 265 8.31 -2.08 -5.79
CA THR A 265 7.77 -0.73 -5.66
C THR A 265 7.86 -0.27 -4.20
N GLY A 266 7.85 1.05 -4.03
CA GLY A 266 7.90 1.64 -2.70
C GLY A 266 6.68 1.29 -1.84
N GLU A 267 5.50 1.26 -2.44
CA GLU A 267 4.27 0.92 -1.73
C GLU A 267 4.23 -0.54 -1.27
N THR A 268 4.72 -1.47 -2.11
CA THR A 268 4.87 -2.88 -1.71
C THR A 268 5.93 -3.04 -0.62
N LEU A 269 6.97 -2.21 -0.59
CA LEU A 269 7.91 -2.16 0.55
C LEU A 269 7.21 -1.73 1.83
N ILE A 270 6.35 -0.71 1.81
CA ILE A 270 5.61 -0.27 3.00
C ILE A 270 4.75 -1.42 3.54
N LEU A 271 4.06 -2.14 2.66
CA LEU A 271 3.32 -3.35 3.06
C LEU A 271 4.25 -4.40 3.70
N ALA A 272 5.44 -4.64 3.15
CA ALA A 272 6.43 -5.55 3.72
C ALA A 272 6.97 -5.08 5.09
N LEU A 273 7.19 -3.78 5.28
CA LEU A 273 7.66 -3.18 6.54
C LEU A 273 6.57 -3.21 7.62
N SER A 274 5.29 -3.22 7.24
CA SER A 274 4.17 -3.13 8.19
C SER A 274 4.03 -4.30 9.18
N GLY A 275 4.68 -5.43 8.89
CA GLY A 275 4.50 -6.66 9.65
C GLY A 275 3.17 -7.38 9.38
N TYR A 276 2.37 -6.92 8.41
CA TYR A 276 1.17 -7.61 7.98
C TYR A 276 1.51 -9.02 7.50
N ARG A 277 0.70 -9.99 7.94
CA ARG A 277 0.79 -11.40 7.52
C ARG A 277 -0.53 -11.77 6.86
N PRO A 278 -0.55 -12.03 5.54
CA PRO A 278 -1.78 -12.38 4.84
C PRO A 278 -2.31 -13.72 5.37
N PRO A 279 -3.61 -13.85 5.64
CA PRO A 279 -4.18 -15.15 5.97
C PRO A 279 -4.04 -16.12 4.77
N PRO A 280 -3.72 -17.41 5.00
CA PRO A 280 -3.46 -18.39 3.93
C PRO A 280 -4.57 -18.49 2.88
N ILE A 281 -5.81 -18.25 3.28
CA ILE A 281 -6.97 -18.28 2.37
C ILE A 281 -6.85 -17.29 1.22
N LEU A 282 -6.22 -16.12 1.41
CA LEU A 282 -6.02 -15.16 0.31
C LEU A 282 -5.11 -15.73 -0.78
N HIS A 283 -4.09 -16.50 -0.39
CA HIS A 283 -3.24 -17.18 -1.36
C HIS A 283 -4.05 -18.20 -2.14
N TYR A 284 -4.85 -19.04 -1.48
CA TYR A 284 -5.66 -20.05 -2.16
C TYR A 284 -6.69 -19.41 -3.11
N ILE A 285 -7.35 -18.33 -2.69
CA ILE A 285 -8.26 -17.56 -3.56
C ILE A 285 -7.50 -17.01 -4.78
N ALA A 286 -6.27 -16.54 -4.61
CA ALA A 286 -5.48 -15.96 -5.70
C ALA A 286 -4.85 -16.98 -6.66
N THR A 287 -4.67 -18.24 -6.26
CA THR A 287 -3.89 -19.23 -7.03
C THR A 287 -4.64 -20.50 -7.41
N ASP A 288 -5.76 -20.83 -6.76
CA ASP A 288 -6.57 -21.98 -7.16
C ASP A 288 -7.41 -21.65 -8.40
N ARG A 289 -6.97 -22.14 -9.56
CA ARG A 289 -7.62 -21.96 -10.86
C ARG A 289 -8.06 -23.28 -11.48
N ARG A 290 -8.32 -24.30 -10.65
CA ARG A 290 -8.72 -25.65 -11.12
C ARG A 290 -10.11 -25.67 -11.76
N ALA A 291 -10.97 -24.74 -11.38
CA ALA A 291 -12.30 -24.57 -11.96
C ALA A 291 -12.58 -23.08 -12.14
N PRO A 292 -13.27 -22.70 -13.23
CA PRO A 292 -13.70 -21.33 -13.41
C PRO A 292 -14.82 -20.97 -12.42
N TYR A 293 -14.99 -19.69 -12.17
CA TYR A 293 -16.06 -19.19 -11.31
C TYR A 293 -16.57 -17.81 -11.74
N VAL A 294 -17.74 -17.47 -11.21
CA VAL A 294 -18.33 -16.15 -11.38
C VAL A 294 -18.10 -15.36 -10.11
N HIS A 295 -17.41 -14.23 -10.24
CA HIS A 295 -17.29 -13.22 -9.18
C HIS A 295 -18.27 -12.08 -9.44
N ARG A 296 -19.02 -11.69 -8.40
CA ARG A 296 -19.97 -10.58 -8.45
C ARG A 296 -19.67 -9.63 -7.33
N GLU A 297 -19.55 -8.34 -7.67
CA GLU A 297 -19.22 -7.30 -6.70
C GLU A 297 -20.20 -6.14 -6.79
N LEU A 298 -20.40 -5.50 -5.64
CA LEU A 298 -21.06 -4.20 -5.54
C LEU A 298 -20.00 -3.14 -5.27
N LYS A 299 -19.85 -2.22 -6.22
CA LYS A 299 -19.03 -1.02 -6.11
C LYS A 299 -19.92 0.22 -6.15
N ARG A 300 -19.31 1.40 -6.20
CA ARG A 300 -20.02 2.67 -6.39
C ARG A 300 -19.29 3.62 -7.31
N THR A 301 -20.02 4.58 -7.84
CA THR A 301 -19.41 5.76 -8.44
C THR A 301 -18.70 6.61 -7.37
N ARG A 302 -17.76 7.45 -7.82
CA ARG A 302 -17.30 8.61 -7.05
C ARG A 302 -18.49 9.51 -6.66
N HIS A 303 -18.27 10.38 -5.67
CA HIS A 303 -19.31 11.33 -5.24
C HIS A 303 -19.77 12.20 -6.40
N ARG A 304 -21.05 12.09 -6.75
CA ARG A 304 -21.71 12.91 -7.76
C ARG A 304 -22.21 14.19 -7.09
N ILE A 305 -21.53 15.29 -7.37
CA ILE A 305 -21.80 16.60 -6.73
C ILE A 305 -22.58 17.57 -7.62
N ARG A 306 -22.66 17.31 -8.94
CA ARG A 306 -23.39 18.16 -9.90
C ARG A 306 -24.41 17.31 -10.66
N TYR A 307 -25.60 17.87 -10.86
CA TYR A 307 -26.66 17.31 -11.71
C TYR A 307 -27.10 15.87 -11.37
N SER A 308 -27.00 15.46 -10.10
CA SER A 308 -27.45 14.15 -9.63
C SER A 308 -28.15 14.28 -8.27
N ARG A 309 -29.31 13.65 -8.12
CA ARG A 309 -29.95 13.45 -6.81
C ARG A 309 -29.34 12.28 -6.04
N GLU A 310 -28.63 11.40 -6.75
CA GLU A 310 -27.95 10.25 -6.18
C GLU A 310 -26.46 10.56 -5.99
N ARG A 311 -25.98 10.48 -4.75
CA ARG A 311 -24.59 10.83 -4.39
C ARG A 311 -23.58 9.77 -4.82
N ASN A 312 -23.91 8.49 -4.68
CA ASN A 312 -23.04 7.35 -4.99
C ASN A 312 -23.90 6.26 -5.64
N ALA A 313 -23.92 6.22 -6.97
CA ALA A 313 -24.71 5.22 -7.68
C ALA A 313 -24.04 3.84 -7.57
N PRO A 314 -24.81 2.76 -7.38
CA PRO A 314 -24.26 1.41 -7.33
C PRO A 314 -23.67 1.02 -8.69
N VAL A 315 -22.56 0.31 -8.65
CA VAL A 315 -21.91 -0.29 -9.81
C VAL A 315 -21.85 -1.80 -9.58
N TYR A 316 -22.61 -2.55 -10.36
CA TYR A 316 -22.64 -4.01 -10.27
C TYR A 316 -21.64 -4.58 -11.24
N LYS A 317 -20.68 -5.36 -10.73
CA LYS A 317 -19.69 -6.06 -11.54
C LYS A 317 -20.04 -7.54 -11.65
N TYR A 318 -19.70 -8.08 -12.82
CA TYR A 318 -19.73 -9.50 -13.12
C TYR A 318 -18.44 -9.85 -13.84
N THR A 319 -17.68 -10.77 -13.27
CA THR A 319 -16.44 -11.27 -13.85
C THR A 319 -16.48 -12.79 -13.89
N TYR A 320 -16.13 -13.35 -15.03
CA TYR A 320 -15.89 -14.79 -15.18
C TYR A 320 -14.39 -15.00 -15.12
N VAL A 321 -13.93 -15.69 -14.09
CA VAL A 321 -12.52 -15.96 -13.78
C VAL A 321 -12.20 -17.41 -14.10
#